data_AF-A0A7S0CG68-F1
#
_entry.id   AF-A0A7S0CG68-F1
#
_cell.length_a   1.000
_cell.length_b   1.000
_cell.length_c   1.000
_cell.angle_alpha   90.00
_cell.angle_beta   90.00
_cell.angle_gamma   90.00
#
_symmetry.space_group_name_H-M   'P 1'
#
loop_
_entity.id
_entity.type
_entity.pdbx_description
1 polymer ?
#
loop_
_entity_poly.entity_id
_entity_poly.type
_entity_poly.pdbx_seq_one_letter_code
_entity_poly.pdbx_strand_id
1 'polypeptide(L)'
;AYATVGHCSPHLFNKVEKVALPRLREFNSQALSNMVWAYATLGYSSTQLFDKVAEVSIPQLRDFNSQAISNTVWAYATVGHSSPQLFDKIAEVAYPSIHKFNSLNIANTVWAY
;
A
#
# COMPACT_ATOMS: atom_id res chain seq x y z
N ALA A 1 -6.07 -14.45 -0.26
CA ALA A 1 -6.08 -14.44 -1.73
C ALA A 1 -7.52 -14.45 -2.21
N TYR A 2 -8.09 -13.29 -2.56
CA TYR A 2 -9.47 -13.15 -3.07
C TYR A 2 -9.58 -12.15 -4.25
N ALA A 3 -8.46 -11.76 -4.87
CA ALA A 3 -8.47 -10.76 -5.95
C ALA A 3 -8.69 -11.36 -7.36
N THR A 4 -8.99 -12.67 -7.48
CA THR A 4 -9.07 -13.37 -8.78
C THR A 4 -10.49 -13.57 -9.31
N VAL A 5 -11.43 -12.71 -8.94
CA VAL A 5 -12.77 -12.70 -9.55
C VAL A 5 -13.06 -11.28 -10.00
N GLY A 6 -13.07 -11.05 -11.32
CA GLY A 6 -13.27 -9.76 -11.99
C GLY A 6 -14.65 -9.11 -11.79
N HIS A 7 -15.33 -9.38 -10.67
CA HIS A 7 -16.53 -8.66 -10.25
C HIS A 7 -16.13 -7.42 -9.46
N CYS A 8 -15.83 -6.36 -10.20
CA CYS A 8 -15.79 -5.00 -9.67
C CYS A 8 -17.19 -4.62 -9.18
N SER A 9 -17.43 -4.60 -7.87
CA SER A 9 -18.65 -4.05 -7.28
C SER A 9 -18.34 -2.72 -6.59
N PRO A 10 -18.54 -1.58 -7.28
CA PRO A 10 -18.26 -0.25 -6.71
C PRO A 10 -19.00 0.00 -5.39
N HIS A 11 -20.18 -0.59 -5.23
CA HIS A 11 -20.96 -0.50 -3.98
C HIS A 11 -20.26 -1.18 -2.80
N LEU A 12 -19.59 -2.32 -3.02
CA LEU A 12 -18.82 -2.99 -1.98
C LEU A 12 -17.61 -2.13 -1.58
N PHE A 13 -16.86 -1.59 -2.55
CA PHE A 13 -15.70 -0.72 -2.29
C PHE A 13 -16.11 0.53 -1.49
N ASN A 14 -17.15 1.22 -1.92
CA ASN A 14 -17.68 2.38 -1.20
C ASN A 14 -18.11 2.02 0.23
N LYS A 15 -18.66 0.82 0.46
CA LYS A 15 -19.05 0.37 1.80
C LYS A 15 -17.83 0.00 2.65
N VAL A 16 -16.86 -0.69 2.08
CA VAL A 16 -15.59 -1.05 2.73
C VAL A 16 -14.86 0.21 3.15
N GLU A 17 -14.72 1.18 2.26
CA GLU A 17 -14.03 2.44 2.52
C GLU A 17 -14.68 3.22 3.67
N LYS A 18 -16.02 3.36 3.67
CA LYS A 18 -16.76 4.01 4.77
C LYS A 18 -16.52 3.37 6.13
N VAL A 19 -16.30 2.05 6.18
CA VAL A 19 -16.06 1.31 7.43
C VAL A 19 -14.58 1.31 7.80
N ALA A 20 -13.69 1.22 6.82
CA ALA A 20 -12.26 1.09 7.01
C ALA A 20 -11.60 2.42 7.38
N LEU A 21 -11.92 3.52 6.70
CA LEU A 21 -11.30 4.84 6.89
C LEU A 21 -11.18 5.28 8.37
N PRO A 22 -12.23 5.23 9.21
CA PRO A 22 -12.12 5.63 10.61
C PRO A 22 -11.26 4.68 11.45
N ARG A 23 -11.01 3.45 10.97
CA ARG A 23 -10.32 2.38 11.69
C ARG A 23 -8.92 2.09 11.17
N LEU A 24 -8.47 2.76 10.10
CA LEU A 24 -7.16 2.49 9.49
C LEU A 24 -5.98 2.63 10.47
N ARG A 25 -6.13 3.42 11.54
CA ARG A 25 -5.12 3.54 12.61
C ARG A 25 -4.97 2.27 13.47
N GLU A 26 -5.98 1.40 13.47
CA GLU A 26 -5.97 0.10 14.15
C GLU A 26 -5.30 -0.99 13.30
N PHE A 27 -5.01 -0.72 12.03
CA PHE A 27 -4.51 -1.72 11.09
C PHE A 27 -3.00 -1.83 11.25
N ASN A 28 -2.50 -3.08 11.26
CA ASN A 28 -1.07 -3.34 11.22
C ASN A 28 -0.50 -3.14 9.81
N SER A 29 0.83 -3.12 9.72
CA SER A 29 1.58 -2.92 8.47
C SER A 29 1.14 -3.84 7.33
N GLN A 30 0.95 -5.13 7.62
CA GLN A 30 0.48 -6.10 6.64
C GLN A 30 -0.93 -5.78 6.14
N ALA A 31 -1.87 -5.45 7.03
CA ALA A 31 -3.24 -5.11 6.66
C ALA A 31 -3.30 -3.83 5.81
N LEU A 32 -2.51 -2.80 6.15
CA LEU A 32 -2.40 -1.58 5.36
C LEU A 32 -1.86 -1.85 3.95
N SER A 33 -0.75 -2.59 3.85
CA SER A 33 -0.14 -2.94 2.56
C SER A 33 -1.07 -3.79 1.68
N ASN A 34 -1.79 -4.75 2.27
CA ASN A 34 -2.75 -5.58 1.55
C ASN A 34 -3.99 -4.81 1.10
N MET A 35 -4.42 -3.80 1.87
CA MET A 35 -5.53 -2.93 1.48
C MET A 35 -5.20 -2.19 0.18
N VAL A 36 -4.10 -1.43 0.15
CA VAL A 36 -3.72 -0.66 -1.04
C VAL A 36 -3.40 -1.57 -2.22
N TRP A 37 -2.76 -2.72 -1.97
CA TRP A 37 -2.52 -3.72 -3.01
C TRP A 37 -3.83 -4.26 -3.61
N ALA A 38 -4.84 -4.57 -2.79
CA ALA A 38 -6.12 -5.07 -3.29
C ALA A 38 -6.87 -4.01 -4.11
N TYR A 39 -6.87 -2.75 -3.67
CA TYR A 39 -7.46 -1.64 -4.41
C TYR A 39 -6.76 -1.44 -5.77
N ALA A 40 -5.43 -1.40 -5.78
CA ALA A 40 -4.63 -1.28 -7.00
C ALA A 40 -4.84 -2.47 -7.96
N THR A 41 -4.84 -3.70 -7.45
CA THR A 41 -5.04 -4.93 -8.24
C THR A 41 -6.40 -4.95 -8.93
N LEU A 42 -7.42 -4.36 -8.31
CA LEU A 42 -8.78 -4.30 -8.84
C LEU A 42 -9.03 -3.02 -9.65
N GLY A 43 -8.00 -2.20 -9.89
CA GLY A 43 -8.09 -0.96 -10.66
C GLY A 43 -8.86 0.16 -9.96
N TYR A 44 -9.06 0.07 -8.65
CA TYR A 44 -9.73 1.12 -7.86
C TYR A 44 -8.71 2.07 -7.26
N SER A 45 -8.78 3.34 -7.67
CA SER A 45 -8.02 4.44 -7.07
C SER A 45 -8.98 5.30 -6.24
N SER A 46 -8.97 5.11 -4.91
CA SER A 46 -9.61 6.07 -3.99
C SER A 46 -8.55 6.97 -3.39
N THR A 47 -8.52 8.23 -3.83
CA THR A 47 -7.63 9.27 -3.27
C THR A 47 -7.73 9.34 -1.75
N GLN A 48 -8.95 9.29 -1.20
CA GLN A 48 -9.18 9.38 0.25
C GLN A 48 -8.58 8.19 1.00
N LEU A 49 -8.73 6.97 0.49
CA LEU A 49 -8.14 5.78 1.09
C LEU A 49 -6.62 5.82 1.03
N PHE A 50 -6.04 6.10 -0.14
CA PHE A 50 -4.59 6.12 -0.33
C PHE A 50 -3.94 7.22 0.52
N ASP A 51 -4.51 8.43 0.56
CA ASP A 51 -4.01 9.49 1.44
C ASP A 51 -4.06 9.08 2.91
N LYS A 52 -5.17 8.47 3.34
CA LYS A 52 -5.30 8.04 4.74
C LYS A 52 -4.35 6.90 5.08
N VAL A 53 -4.15 5.95 4.18
CA VAL A 53 -3.16 4.87 4.37
C VAL A 53 -1.75 5.46 4.47
N ALA A 54 -1.38 6.41 3.61
CA ALA A 54 -0.08 7.08 3.70
C ALA A 54 0.12 7.74 5.06
N GLU A 55 -0.85 8.53 5.52
CA GLU A 55 -0.82 9.20 6.84
C GLU A 55 -0.58 8.20 7.97
N VAL A 56 -1.31 7.07 8.00
CA VAL A 56 -1.20 6.10 9.09
C VAL A 56 -0.01 5.15 8.94
N SER A 57 0.51 4.94 7.73
CA SER A 57 1.67 4.09 7.48
C SER A 57 2.98 4.74 7.89
N ILE A 58 3.17 6.04 7.59
CA ILE A 58 4.40 6.79 7.89
C ILE A 58 4.94 6.56 9.32
N PRO A 59 4.16 6.70 10.40
CA PRO A 59 4.68 6.53 11.76
C PRO A 59 5.04 5.08 12.13
N GLN A 60 4.52 4.08 11.41
CA GLN A 60 4.72 2.65 11.68
C GLN A 60 5.51 1.93 10.57
N LEU A 61 6.13 2.67 9.63
CA LEU A 61 6.86 2.08 8.50
C LEU A 61 7.99 1.13 8.92
N ARG A 62 8.54 1.30 10.12
CA ARG A 62 9.56 0.39 10.68
C ARG A 62 9.02 -1.03 10.92
N ASP A 63 7.71 -1.19 11.06
CA ASP A 63 7.04 -2.48 11.23
C ASP A 63 6.66 -3.13 9.89
N PHE A 64 6.94 -2.46 8.77
CA PHE A 64 6.74 -3.02 7.43
C PHE A 64 7.93 -3.92 7.10
N ASN A 65 7.64 -5.19 6.82
CA ASN A 65 8.62 -6.08 6.22
C ASN A 65 8.83 -5.74 4.73
N SER A 66 9.81 -6.38 4.10
CA SER A 66 10.17 -6.10 2.70
C SER A 66 9.01 -6.30 1.71
N GLN A 67 8.13 -7.29 1.96
CA GLN A 67 6.95 -7.52 1.14
C GLN A 67 5.90 -6.41 1.32
N ALA A 68 5.64 -5.97 2.56
CA ALA A 68 4.70 -4.89 2.84
C ALA A 68 5.15 -3.57 2.22
N ILE A 69 6.45 -3.26 2.29
CA ILE A 69 7.05 -2.12 1.58
C ILE A 69 6.80 -2.25 0.08
N SER A 70 7.16 -3.38 -0.51
CA SER A 70 7.05 -3.60 -1.96
C SER A 70 5.61 -3.53 -2.46
N ASN A 71 4.66 -4.10 -1.71
CA ASN A 71 3.23 -4.04 -2.03
C ASN A 71 2.70 -2.61 -1.97
N THR A 72 3.12 -1.84 -0.95
CA THR A 72 2.69 -0.45 -0.79
C THR A 72 3.20 0.40 -1.95
N VAL A 73 4.50 0.33 -2.22
CA VAL A 73 5.16 1.09 -3.29
C VAL A 73 4.56 0.72 -4.66
N TRP A 74 4.40 -0.57 -4.96
CA TRP A 74 3.77 -1.04 -6.19
C TRP A 74 2.33 -0.54 -6.33
N ALA A 75 1.53 -0.59 -5.25
CA ALA A 75 0.13 -0.17 -5.29
C ALA A 75 0.00 1.32 -5.64
N TYR A 76 0.78 2.20 -5.00
CA TYR A 76 0.73 3.64 -5.24
C TYR A 76 1.15 3.99 -6.67
N ALA A 77 2.21 3.36 -7.18
CA ALA A 77 2.64 3.54 -8.56
C ALA A 77 1.59 3.02 -9.56
N THR A 78 0.99 1.85 -9.29
CA THR A 78 -0.01 1.22 -10.18
C THR A 78 -1.25 2.10 -10.36
N VAL A 79 -1.72 2.76 -9.29
CA VAL A 79 -2.88 3.68 -9.39
C VAL A 79 -2.49 5.12 -9.74
N GLY A 80 -1.19 5.40 -9.92
CA GLY A 80 -0.67 6.75 -10.19
C GLY A 80 -0.91 7.75 -9.06
N HIS A 81 -0.99 7.29 -7.80
CA HIS A 81 -1.27 8.17 -6.65
C HIS A 81 0.04 8.68 -6.04
N SER A 82 0.24 9.99 -6.10
CA SER A 82 1.45 10.63 -5.59
C SER A 82 1.43 10.74 -4.07
N SER A 83 2.48 10.25 -3.40
CA SER A 83 2.69 10.46 -1.97
C SER A 83 4.19 10.62 -1.65
N PRO A 84 4.79 11.78 -1.98
CA PRO A 84 6.24 11.97 -1.89
C PRO A 84 6.78 11.70 -0.47
N GLN A 85 6.08 12.17 0.56
CA GLN A 85 6.47 11.95 1.96
C GLN A 85 6.50 10.46 2.35
N LEU A 86 5.56 9.66 1.83
CA LEU A 86 5.56 8.22 2.06
C LEU A 86 6.76 7.56 1.38
N PHE A 87 7.04 7.93 0.13
CA PHE A 87 8.15 7.37 -0.63
C PHE A 87 9.50 7.73 0.00
N ASP A 88 9.73 9.00 0.34
CA ASP A 88 10.94 9.45 1.05
C ASP A 88 11.15 8.63 2.34
N LYS A 89 10.08 8.44 3.13
CA LYS A 89 10.16 7.67 4.36
C LYS A 89 10.41 6.18 4.13
N ILE A 90 9.84 5.61 3.07
CA ILE A 90 10.13 4.24 2.65
C ILE A 90 11.59 4.10 2.23
N ALA A 91 12.15 5.05 1.46
CA ALA A 91 13.55 5.03 1.08
C ALA A 91 14.47 5.03 2.32
N GLU A 92 14.19 5.91 3.29
CA GLU A 92 14.94 5.96 4.56
C GLU A 92 14.92 4.61 5.32
N VAL A 93 13.75 3.96 5.39
CA VAL A 93 13.58 2.70 6.13
C VAL A 93 14.11 1.48 5.37
N ALA A 94 13.94 1.46 4.05
CA ALA A 94 14.37 0.37 3.19
C ALA A 94 15.89 0.36 2.99
N TYR A 95 16.54 1.53 2.91
CA TYR A 95 17.98 1.66 2.67
C TYR A 95 18.87 0.72 3.53
N PRO A 96 18.77 0.71 4.87
CA PRO A 96 19.61 -0.17 5.69
C PRO A 96 19.26 -1.67 5.53
N SER A 97 18.06 -1.99 5.04
CA SER A 97 17.52 -3.35 5.00
C SER A 97 17.37 -3.90 3.57
N ILE A 98 17.85 -3.19 2.55
CA ILE A 98 17.62 -3.54 1.14
C ILE A 98 18.18 -4.91 0.78
N HIS A 99 19.26 -5.34 1.45
CA HIS A 99 19.86 -6.67 1.32
C HIS A 99 18.94 -7.82 1.76
N LYS A 100 17.87 -7.53 2.52
CA LYS A 100 16.86 -8.51 2.96
C LYS A 100 15.68 -8.62 1.98
N PHE A 101 15.65 -7.79 0.94
CA PHE A 101 14.61 -7.84 -0.07
C PHE A 101 14.93 -9.00 -1.02
N ASN A 102 13.93 -9.80 -1.36
CA ASN A 102 14.09 -10.75 -2.47
C ASN A 102 14.13 -9.98 -3.80
N SER A 103 14.50 -10.66 -4.88
CA SER A 103 14.62 -10.05 -6.21
C SER A 103 13.36 -9.32 -6.67
N LEU A 104 12.18 -9.88 -6.40
CA LEU A 104 10.89 -9.26 -6.75
C LEU A 104 10.65 -7.96 -5.98
N ASN A 105 10.94 -7.95 -4.68
CA ASN A 105 10.75 -6.79 -3.82
C ASN A 105 11.67 -5.62 -4.24
N ILE A 106 12.91 -5.92 -4.63
CA ILE A 106 13.83 -4.92 -5.19
C ILE A 106 13.27 -4.36 -6.50
N ALA A 107 12.85 -5.22 -7.42
CA ALA A 107 12.30 -4.81 -8.71
C ALA A 107 11.06 -3.90 -8.55
N ASN A 108 10.13 -4.29 -7.67
CA ASN A 108 8.91 -3.50 -7.41
C ASN A 108 9.22 -2.15 -6.75
N THR A 109 10.22 -2.10 -5.87
CA THR A 109 10.63 -0.84 -5.24
C THR A 109 11.21 0.10 -6.30
N VAL A 110 12.13 -0.38 -7.15
CA VAL A 110 12.75 0.44 -8.19
C VAL A 110 11.76 0.87 -9.28
N TRP A 111 10.86 -0.01 -9.71
CA TRP A 111 9.87 0.30 -10.76
C TRP A 111 8.92 1.45 -10.39
N ALA A 112 8.67 1.65 -9.11
CA ALA A 112 7.71 2.64 -8.64
C ALA A 112 8.29 4.04 -8.42
N TYR A 113 9.62 4.20 -8.45
CA TYR A 113 10.30 5.50 -8.50
C TYR A 113 10.54 5.91 -9.95
#